data_AF-A0A6N3FQ44-F1
#
_entry.id   AF-A0A6N3FQ44-F1
#
_cell.length_a   1.000
_cell.length_b   1.000
_cell.length_c   1.000
_cell.angle_alpha   90.00
_cell.angle_beta   90.00
_cell.angle_gamma   90.00
#
_symmetry.space_group_name_H-M   'P 1'
#
loop_
_entity.id
_entity.type
_entity.pdbx_description
1 polymer ?
#
loop_
_entity_poly.entity_id
_entity_poly.type
_entity_poly.pdbx_seq_one_letter_code
_entity_poly.pdbx_strand_id
1 'polypeptide(L)' 'MITTNCPIPFSDSDCVLLAHGGGGRMTHQLISSIFYPAFRKSLLEQDHGGCVIGVVPKGVHIAPDSRCRARRFRDFRT' A
#
# COMPACT_ATOMS: atom_id res chain seq x y z
N MET A 1 14.93 30.24 -18.74
CA MET A 1 15.18 29.11 -17.83
C MET A 1 13.92 28.86 -17.02
N ILE A 2 13.19 27.77 -17.30
CA ILE A 2 12.02 27.39 -16.50
C ILE A 2 12.53 26.59 -15.31
N THR A 3 12.37 27.14 -14.11
CA THR A 3 12.61 26.41 -12.87
C THR A 3 11.43 25.45 -12.66
N THR A 4 11.67 24.15 -12.75
CA THR A 4 10.68 23.14 -12.34
C THR A 4 10.69 23.07 -10.82
N ASN A 5 10.06 24.05 -10.17
CA ASN A 5 9.83 24.03 -8.74
C ASN A 5 8.73 22.99 -8.46
N CYS A 6 9.13 21.73 -8.28
CA CYS A 6 8.23 20.72 -7.71
C CYS A 6 7.89 21.16 -6.28
N PRO A 7 6.60 21.31 -5.94
CA PRO A 7 6.21 21.81 -4.62
C PRO A 7 6.75 20.90 -3.51
N ILE A 8 7.28 21.57 -2.49
CA ILE A 8 7.85 21.04 -1.26
C ILE A 8 6.72 20.39 -0.42
N PRO A 9 7.06 19.44 0.48
CA PRO A 9 6.53 18.08 0.51
C PRO A 9 5.08 17.99 1.01
N PHE A 10 4.45 16.87 0.67
CA PHE A 10 3.09 16.50 1.04
C PHE A 10 2.85 16.59 2.56
N SER A 11 1.78 17.31 2.90
CA SER A 11 1.24 17.54 4.25
C SER A 11 1.11 16.27 5.09
N ASP A 12 1.29 16.41 6.41
CA ASP A 12 0.87 15.46 7.44
C ASP A 12 -0.67 15.42 7.53
N SER A 13 -1.31 14.94 6.45
CA SER A 13 -2.75 14.73 6.43
C SER A 13 -3.08 13.40 7.08
N ASP A 14 -3.95 13.41 8.08
CA ASP A 14 -4.51 12.19 8.71
C ASP A 14 -5.42 11.37 7.77
N CYS A 15 -5.62 11.84 6.53
CA CYS A 15 -6.49 11.24 5.52
C CYS A 15 -5.71 10.56 4.40
N VAL A 16 -6.15 9.36 4.00
CA VAL A 16 -5.62 8.68 2.81
C VAL A 16 -6.11 9.38 1.54
N LEU A 17 -5.19 10.12 0.90
CA LEU A 17 -5.39 10.78 -0.39
C LEU A 17 -5.21 9.83 -1.58
N LEU A 18 -5.80 10.17 -2.74
CA LEU A 18 -5.64 9.40 -4.00
C LEU A 18 -4.18 9.19 -4.40
N ALA A 19 -3.31 10.18 -4.13
CA ALA A 19 -1.89 10.10 -4.45
C ALA A 19 -1.14 8.99 -3.69
N HIS A 20 -1.69 8.45 -2.61
CA HIS A 20 -1.14 7.27 -1.92
C HIS A 20 -1.35 5.96 -2.68
N GLY A 21 -2.26 5.90 -3.68
CA GLY A 21 -2.52 4.71 -4.49
C GLY A 21 -1.69 4.62 -5.78
N GLY A 22 -0.92 5.66 -6.10
CA GLY A 22 -0.23 5.77 -7.40
C GLY A 22 1.11 5.06 -7.51
N GLY A 23 1.63 4.45 -6.43
CA GLY A 23 2.93 3.78 -6.40
C GLY A 23 4.15 4.71 -6.28
N GLY A 24 3.93 6.03 -6.26
CA GLY A 24 5.00 7.03 -6.21
C GLY A 24 5.50 7.34 -4.80
N ARG A 25 6.01 8.56 -4.62
CA ARG A 25 6.60 9.02 -3.34
C ARG A 25 5.63 8.96 -2.17
N MET A 26 4.38 9.39 -2.36
CA MET A 26 3.37 9.35 -1.29
C MET A 26 2.99 7.92 -0.90
N THR A 27 2.93 7.00 -1.86
CA THR A 27 2.71 5.58 -1.55
C THR A 27 3.82 5.03 -0.66
N HIS A 28 5.08 5.29 -1.01
CA HIS A 28 6.22 4.87 -0.19
C HIS A 28 6.20 5.53 1.19
N GLN A 29 5.89 6.83 1.28
CA GLN A 29 5.77 7.53 2.56
C GLN A 29 4.69 6.92 3.47
N LEU A 30 3.54 6.53 2.91
CA LEU A 30 2.49 5.86 3.67
C LEU A 30 2.94 4.48 4.16
N ILE A 31 3.58 3.68 3.29
CA ILE A 31 4.12 2.37 3.64
C ILE A 31 5.16 2.49 4.76
N SER A 32 6.11 3.42 4.63
CA SER A 32 7.20 3.56 5.58
C SER A 32 6.75 4.11 6.93
N SER A 33 5.83 5.08 6.93
CA SER A 33 5.42 5.76 8.17
C SER A 33 4.31 5.04 8.92
N ILE A 34 3.44 4.29 8.24
CA ILE A 34 2.29 3.62 8.88
C ILE A 34 2.45 2.10 8.89
N PHE A 35 2.75 1.47 7.75
CA PHE A 35 2.72 0.01 7.64
C PHE A 35 3.94 -0.65 8.28
N TYR A 36 5.16 -0.19 8.02
CA TYR A 36 6.34 -0.79 8.65
C TYR A 36 6.28 -0.73 10.20
N PRO A 37 5.93 0.40 10.85
CA PRO A 37 5.80 0.46 12.30
C PRO A 37 4.68 -0.41 12.86
N ALA A 38 3.57 -0.58 12.14
CA ALA A 38 2.42 -1.35 12.60
C ALA A 38 2.61 -2.87 12.46
N PHE A 39 3.37 -3.32 11.45
CA PHE A 39 3.50 -4.75 11.11
C PHE A 39 4.90 -5.34 11.38
N ARG A 40 5.82 -4.57 11.99
CA ARG A 40 7.26 -4.88 12.19
C ARG A 40 7.60 -6.38 12.21
N LYS A 41 8.07 -6.86 11.06
CA LYS A 41 8.71 -8.16 10.87
C LYS A 41 9.86 -8.00 9.90
N SER A 42 10.99 -8.67 10.16
CA SER A 42 12.20 -8.63 9.30
C SER A 42 11.96 -8.98 7.83
N LEU A 43 10.84 -9.63 7.52
CA LEU A 43 10.44 -10.00 6.16
C LEU A 43 9.87 -8.83 5.36
N LEU A 44 9.36 -7.78 6.02
CA LEU A 44 8.79 -6.59 5.37
C LEU A 44 9.87 -5.60 4.93
N GLU A 45 11.04 -5.59 5.58
CA GLU A 45 12.18 -4.71 5.26
C GLU A 45 12.81 -4.98 3.90
N GLN A 46 12.37 -6.02 3.19
CA GLN A 46 12.85 -6.33 1.85
C GLN A 46 12.30 -5.33 0.82
N ASP A 47 11.20 -4.61 1.09
CA ASP A 47 10.59 -3.63 0.16
C ASP A 47 10.35 -4.22 -1.24
N HIS A 48 9.94 -5.49 -1.28
CA HIS A 48 9.65 -6.24 -2.49
C HIS A 48 8.14 -6.48 -2.61
N GLY A 49 7.63 -6.67 -3.82
CA GLY A 49 6.22 -7.01 -4.07
C GLY A 49 5.77 -8.38 -3.53
N GLY A 50 6.61 -9.07 -2.75
CA GLY A 50 6.36 -10.37 -2.16
C GLY A 50 7.42 -10.73 -1.11
N CYS A 51 7.21 -11.85 -0.42
CA CYS A 51 8.09 -12.33 0.65
C CYS A 51 8.46 -13.80 0.39
N VAL A 52 9.73 -14.15 0.57
CA VAL A 52 10.19 -15.54 0.59
C VAL A 52 10.14 -16.06 2.02
N ILE A 53 9.43 -17.17 2.24
CA ILE A 53 9.33 -17.83 3.55
C ILE A 53 9.91 -19.24 3.48
N GLY A 54 10.74 -19.60 4.46
CA GLY A 54 11.24 -20.97 4.62
C GLY A 54 10.14 -21.88 5.14
N VAL A 55 9.96 -23.06 4.52
CA VAL A 55 8.91 -24.02 4.88
C VAL A 55 9.52 -25.38 5.19
N VAL A 56 9.12 -25.97 6.33
CA VAL A 56 9.53 -27.32 6.77
C VAL A 56 8.64 -28.34 6.05
N PRO A 57 9.14 -29.48 5.54
CA PRO A 57 8.36 -30.40 4.71
C PRO A 57 7.29 -31.13 5.53
N LYS A 58 6.15 -30.47 5.73
CA LYS A 58 4.90 -31.03 6.29
C LYS A 58 3.67 -30.63 5.46
N GLY A 59 3.88 -30.04 4.28
CA GLY A 59 2.83 -29.47 3.44
C GLY A 59 2.56 -28.01 3.78
N VAL A 60 2.34 -27.19 2.75
CA VAL A 60 2.06 -25.76 2.86
C VAL A 60 0.79 -25.48 2.08
N HIS A 61 -0.20 -24.87 2.74
CA HIS A 61 -1.45 -24.46 2.11
C HIS A 61 -1.50 -22.94 2.11
N ILE A 62 -1.61 -22.34 0.93
CA ILE A 62 -1.75 -20.89 0.73
C ILE A 62 -3.13 -20.67 0.12
N ALA A 63 -4.01 -19.97 0.85
CA ALA A 63 -5.35 -19.64 0.39
C ALA A 63 -5.51 -18.12 0.31
N PRO A 64 -5.75 -17.52 -0.86
CA PRO A 64 -6.15 -16.13 -0.95
C PRO A 64 -7.58 -15.99 -0.41
N ASP A 65 -7.82 -15.02 0.47
CA ASP A 65 -9.17 -14.55 0.77
C ASP A 65 -9.33 -13.11 0.29
N SER A 66 -10.54 -12.76 -0.13
CA SER A 66 -10.89 -11.38 -0.41
C SER A 66 -12.28 -11.14 0.14
N ARG A 67 -12.45 -10.04 0.89
CA ARG A 67 -13.76 -9.62 1.38
C ARG A 67 -14.16 -8.33 0.70
N CYS A 68 -14.53 -8.43 -0.57
CA CYS A 68 -15.11 -7.31 -1.31
C CYS A 68 -16.53 -7.05 -0.81
N ARG A 69 -16.74 -5.98 -0.02
CA ARG A 69 -18.08 -5.47 0.27
C ARG A 69 -18.56 -4.71 -0.96
N ALA A 70 -19.19 -5.40 -1.91
CA ALA A 70 -19.81 -4.76 -3.06
C ALA A 70 -20.87 -3.76 -2.57
N ARG A 71 -20.59 -2.46 -2.66
CA ARG A 71 -21.65 -1.46 -2.61
C ARG A 71 -22.37 -1.56 -3.94
N ARG A 72 -23.67 -1.88 -3.90
CA ARG A 72 -24.56 -1.85 -5.06
C ARG A 72 -24.49 -0.45 -5.66
N PHE A 73 -23.77 -0.31 -6.77
CA PHE A 73 -23.78 0.90 -7.59
C PHE A 73 -25.23 1.04 -8.08
N ARG A 74 -25.99 1.97 -7.49
CA ARG A 74 -27.30 2.33 -8.04
C ARG A 74 -27.01 3.13 -9.29
N ASP A 75 -27.38 2.58 -10.44
CA ASP A 75 -27.33 3.26 -11.73
C ASP A 75 -27.90 4.68 -11.58
N PHE A 76 -27.04 5.67 -11.83
CA PHE A 76 -27.47 7.00 -12.18
C PHE A 76 -28.15 6.90 -13.55
N ARG A 77 -29.48 6.77 -13.53
CA ARG A 77 -30.31 7.09 -14.69
C ARG A 77 -30.16 8.59 -14.96
N THR A 78 -29.50 8.93 -16.06
CA THR A 78 -29.80 10.14 -16.83
C THR A 78 -30.89 9.82 -17.83
#